data_AF-A0A2M7Z1G4-F1
#
_entry.id   AF-A0A2M7Z1G4-F1
#
_cell.length_a   1.000
_cell.length_b   1.000
_cell.length_c   1.000
_cell.angle_alpha   90.00
_cell.angle_beta   90.00
_cell.angle_gamma   90.00
#
_symmetry.space_group_name_H-M   'P 1'
#
loop_
_entity.id
_entity.type
_entity.pdbx_description
1 polymer ?
#
loop_
_entity_poly.entity_id
_entity_poly.type
_entity_poly.pdbx_seq_one_letter_code
_entity_poly.pdbx_strand_id
1 'polypeptide(L)'
;MKKLRGRLFLLFVVTVVSAILALPSFPWLYQSLPDGVKRVLSHRGLTLGLDLQGGIHLVLEVEEERAVEIAVDRIRKSVDDLLKDKAIVVEGVRREGSKMIVVTLQQETDGEKVRTLLDEAFPNFASQNPTGTRLVYELRSTEVERVKTSAINQALETLRNRIDEFGVAEPLIQRLGLNQIAIQLP
;
A
#
# COMPACT_ATOMS: atom_id res chain seq x y z
N MET A 1 29.25 19.56 54.04
CA MET A 1 29.81 19.96 52.72
C MET A 1 30.18 18.80 51.78
N LYS A 2 30.47 17.57 52.23
CA LYS A 2 30.87 16.44 51.35
C LYS A 2 29.81 16.01 50.30
N LYS A 3 28.51 16.15 50.61
CA LYS A 3 27.40 15.80 49.69
C LYS A 3 27.33 16.70 48.44
N LEU A 4 27.87 17.93 48.49
CA LEU A 4 27.85 18.85 47.36
C LEU A 4 28.94 18.52 46.32
N ARG A 5 30.13 18.12 46.79
CA ARG A 5 31.27 17.76 45.93
C ARG A 5 30.98 16.53 45.05
N GLY A 6 30.31 15.51 45.60
CA GLY A 6 29.91 14.34 44.81
C GLY A 6 28.89 14.68 43.72
N ARG A 7 27.94 15.58 43.99
CA ARG A 7 26.98 16.07 43.00
C ARG A 7 27.64 16.92 41.91
N LEU A 8 28.57 17.79 42.29
CA LEU A 8 29.37 18.58 41.35
C LEU A 8 30.23 17.69 40.45
N PHE A 9 30.86 16.65 41.02
CA PHE A 9 31.62 15.68 40.24
C PHE A 9 30.73 14.91 39.26
N LEU A 10 29.56 14.44 39.72
CA LEU A 10 28.61 13.73 38.86
C LEU A 10 28.09 14.64 37.74
N LEU A 11 27.72 15.88 38.04
CA LEU A 11 27.32 16.87 37.02
C LEU A 11 28.44 17.10 36.01
N PHE A 12 29.67 17.28 36.46
CA PHE A 12 30.82 17.45 35.57
C PHE A 12 31.02 16.25 34.64
N VAL A 13 30.98 15.03 35.18
CA VAL A 13 31.10 13.80 34.39
C VAL A 13 29.99 13.70 33.34
N VAL A 14 28.74 13.96 33.73
CA VAL A 14 27.59 13.92 32.80
C VAL A 14 27.74 14.97 31.70
N THR A 15 28.17 16.19 32.03
CA THR A 15 28.42 17.25 31.05
C THR A 15 29.53 16.86 30.08
N VAL A 16 30.63 16.30 30.56
CA VAL A 16 31.75 15.86 29.72
C VAL A 16 31.33 14.71 28.80
N VAL A 17 30.62 13.71 29.32
CA VAL A 17 30.12 12.59 28.50
C VAL A 17 29.12 13.07 27.45
N SER A 18 28.21 13.98 27.81
CA SER A 18 27.26 14.59 26.87
C SER A 18 27.97 15.34 25.76
N ALA A 19 28.99 16.15 26.09
CA ALA A 19 29.80 16.85 25.10
C ALA A 19 30.50 15.88 24.14
N ILE A 20 31.09 14.81 24.67
CA ILE A 20 31.78 13.79 23.86
C ILE A 20 30.82 13.09 22.88
N LEU A 21 29.59 12.76 23.32
CA LEU A 21 28.57 12.13 22.47
C LEU A 21 28.03 13.08 21.38
N ALA A 22 28.07 14.39 21.62
CA ALA A 22 27.63 15.40 20.64
C ALA A 22 28.70 15.79 19.61
N LEU A 23 29.99 15.47 19.86
CA LEU A 23 31.11 15.81 18.95
C LEU A 23 30.91 15.34 17.49
N PRO A 24 30.41 14.12 17.20
CA PRO A 24 30.21 13.65 15.82
C PRO A 24 29.21 14.50 15.00
N SER A 25 28.33 15.25 15.66
CA SER A 25 27.37 16.14 15.01
C SER A 25 27.98 17.44 14.49
N PHE A 26 29.23 17.75 14.84
CA PHE A 26 29.95 18.96 14.41
C PHE A 26 31.15 18.57 13.51
N PRO A 27 30.97 18.54 12.17
CA PRO A 27 32.00 18.05 11.25
C PRO A 27 33.34 18.78 11.36
N TRP A 28 33.31 20.10 11.60
CA TRP A 28 34.51 20.95 11.71
C TRP A 28 35.40 20.57 12.91
N LEU A 29 34.79 20.19 14.04
CA LEU A 29 35.49 19.84 15.27
C LEU A 29 35.92 18.37 15.26
N TYR A 30 35.07 17.48 14.73
CA TYR A 30 35.36 16.05 14.63
C TYR A 30 36.56 15.74 13.73
N GLN A 31 36.70 16.44 12.60
CA GLN A 31 37.82 16.24 11.68
C GLN A 31 39.18 16.56 12.31
N SER A 32 39.23 17.49 13.28
CA SER A 32 40.44 17.91 13.98
C SER A 32 40.89 16.94 15.09
N LEU A 33 40.12 15.88 15.38
CA LEU A 33 40.45 14.92 16.45
C LEU A 33 41.54 13.91 16.02
N PRO A 34 42.39 13.44 16.95
CA PRO A 34 43.34 12.35 16.69
C PRO A 34 42.64 11.04 16.30
N ASP A 35 43.26 10.24 15.43
CA ASP A 35 42.67 9.02 14.89
C ASP A 35 42.30 7.96 15.95
N GLY A 36 43.03 7.93 17.07
CA GLY A 36 42.71 7.04 18.20
C GLY A 36 41.37 7.35 18.86
N VAL A 37 40.96 8.63 18.89
CA VAL A 37 39.69 9.09 19.46
C VAL A 37 38.55 8.85 18.47
N LYS A 38 38.79 9.10 17.16
CA LYS A 38 37.83 8.84 16.08
C LYS A 38 37.44 7.36 15.96
N ARG A 39 38.32 6.42 16.36
CA ARG A 39 38.03 4.97 16.34
C ARG A 39 37.05 4.53 17.42
N VAL A 40 36.98 5.25 18.54
CA VAL A 40 36.09 4.96 19.68
C VAL A 40 34.73 5.68 19.52
N LEU A 41 34.72 6.84 18.86
CA LEU A 41 33.51 7.63 18.60
C LEU A 41 32.84 7.20 17.28
N SER A 42 31.52 7.00 17.32
CA SER A 42 30.73 6.77 16.11
C SER A 42 30.91 7.90 15.10
N HIS A 43 31.07 7.56 13.81
CA HIS A 43 31.14 8.51 12.70
C HIS A 43 29.77 9.00 12.25
N ARG A 44 28.68 8.41 12.76
CA ARG A 44 27.31 8.81 12.44
C ARG A 44 26.88 9.90 13.43
N GLY A 45 26.81 11.14 12.94
CA GLY A 45 26.18 12.24 13.66
C GLY A 45 24.67 12.04 13.79
N LEU A 46 23.98 13.04 14.34
CA LEU A 46 22.51 13.04 14.38
C LEU A 46 21.94 12.88 12.96
N THR A 47 21.03 11.93 12.78
CA THR A 47 20.24 11.80 11.55
C THR A 47 19.37 13.04 11.43
N LEU A 48 19.63 13.85 10.41
CA LEU A 48 18.86 15.05 10.12
C LEU A 48 17.51 14.63 9.52
N GLY A 49 16.45 15.34 9.89
CA GLY A 49 15.16 15.14 9.24
C GLY A 49 15.14 15.76 7.84
N LEU A 50 14.15 15.38 7.04
CA LEU A 50 13.93 15.85 5.67
C LEU A 50 14.04 17.38 5.51
N ASP A 51 13.47 18.14 6.45
CA ASP A 51 13.44 19.60 6.43
C ASP A 51 14.84 20.22 6.55
N LEU A 52 15.78 19.51 7.19
CA LEU A 52 17.15 19.96 7.41
C LEU A 52 18.15 19.44 6.38
N GLN A 53 17.87 18.28 5.77
CA GLN A 53 18.69 17.70 4.69
C GLN A 53 18.27 18.18 3.29
N GLY A 54 17.02 18.59 3.13
CA GLY A 54 16.41 18.92 1.85
C GLY A 54 16.03 17.66 1.09
N GLY A 55 14.73 17.41 0.94
CA GLY A 55 14.21 16.31 0.13
C GLY A 55 12.73 16.48 -0.19
N ILE A 56 12.04 15.38 -0.55
CA ILE A 56 10.66 15.45 -1.05
C ILE A 56 9.71 14.68 -0.13
N HIS A 57 8.59 15.31 0.22
CA HIS A 57 7.44 14.65 0.84
C HIS A 57 6.25 14.65 -0.12
N LEU A 58 5.75 13.47 -0.48
CA LEU A 58 4.59 13.29 -1.34
C LEU A 58 3.51 12.49 -0.62
N VAL A 59 2.25 12.84 -0.88
CA VAL A 59 1.09 12.03 -0.50
C VAL A 59 0.34 11.72 -1.77
N LEU A 60 0.22 10.43 -2.09
CA LEU A 60 -0.47 9.92 -3.27
C LEU A 60 -1.72 9.17 -2.85
N GLU A 61 -2.81 9.36 -3.59
CA GLU A 61 -4.07 8.64 -3.36
C GLU A 61 -4.25 7.53 -4.41
N VAL A 62 -4.67 6.36 -3.96
CA VAL A 62 -4.93 5.21 -4.84
C VAL A 62 -6.37 5.26 -5.34
N GLU A 63 -6.56 5.16 -6.65
CA GLU A 63 -7.89 5.05 -7.30
C GLU A 63 -8.53 3.68 -7.04
N GLU A 64 -9.03 3.48 -5.82
CA GLU A 64 -9.65 2.25 -5.35
C GLU A 64 -10.87 1.82 -6.16
N GLU A 65 -11.75 2.76 -6.49
CA GLU A 65 -12.97 2.52 -7.24
C GLU A 65 -12.64 1.96 -8.62
N ARG A 66 -11.65 2.55 -9.28
CA ARG A 66 -11.17 2.11 -10.59
C ARG A 66 -10.56 0.72 -10.53
N ALA A 67 -9.85 0.38 -9.46
CA ALA A 67 -9.34 -0.98 -9.27
C ALA A 67 -10.47 -2.01 -9.19
N VAL A 68 -11.58 -1.67 -8.52
CA VAL A 68 -12.78 -2.51 -8.47
C VAL A 68 -13.41 -2.65 -9.85
N GLU A 69 -13.55 -1.57 -10.61
CA GLU A 69 -14.08 -1.63 -11.98
C GLU A 69 -13.25 -2.54 -12.89
N ILE A 70 -11.92 -2.42 -12.84
CA ILE A 70 -11.00 -3.27 -13.62
C ILE A 70 -11.13 -4.74 -13.21
N ALA A 71 -11.29 -5.02 -11.91
CA ALA A 71 -11.50 -6.38 -11.42
C ALA A 71 -12.83 -6.95 -11.93
N VAL A 72 -13.91 -6.17 -11.89
CA VAL A 72 -15.22 -6.57 -12.41
C VAL A 72 -15.18 -6.78 -13.92
N ASP A 73 -14.51 -5.91 -14.69
CA ASP A 73 -14.39 -6.07 -16.14
C ASP A 73 -13.56 -7.31 -16.52
N ARG A 74 -12.54 -7.66 -15.72
CA ARG A 74 -11.79 -8.91 -15.88
C ARG A 74 -12.69 -10.12 -15.64
N ILE A 75 -13.49 -10.11 -14.58
CA ILE A 75 -14.39 -11.22 -14.26
C ILE A 75 -15.52 -11.31 -15.28
N ARG A 76 -16.07 -10.18 -15.74
CA ARG A 76 -17.05 -10.11 -16.85
C ARG A 76 -16.54 -10.84 -18.09
N LYS A 77 -15.26 -10.64 -18.44
CA LYS A 77 -14.63 -11.35 -19.54
C LYS A 77 -14.53 -12.86 -19.26
N SER A 78 -14.12 -13.26 -18.05
CA SER A 78 -14.10 -14.66 -17.64
C SER A 78 -15.48 -15.32 -17.65
N VAL A 79 -16.54 -14.59 -17.30
CA VAL A 79 -17.93 -15.04 -17.39
C VAL A 79 -18.32 -15.24 -18.85
N ASP A 80 -18.03 -14.28 -19.73
CA ASP A 80 -18.31 -14.38 -21.17
C ASP A 80 -17.58 -15.57 -21.81
N ASP A 81 -16.32 -15.80 -21.46
CA ASP A 81 -15.53 -16.94 -21.94
C ASP A 81 -16.10 -18.27 -21.44
N LEU A 82 -16.47 -18.36 -20.15
CA LEU A 82 -17.06 -19.58 -19.57
C LEU A 82 -18.42 -19.95 -20.19
N LEU A 83 -19.26 -18.96 -20.48
CA LEU A 83 -20.56 -19.18 -21.12
C LEU A 83 -20.40 -19.71 -22.56
N LYS A 84 -19.42 -19.17 -23.30
CA LYS A 84 -19.06 -19.67 -24.64
C LYS A 84 -18.53 -21.10 -24.59
N ASP A 85 -17.65 -21.41 -23.64
CA ASP A 85 -17.08 -22.76 -23.47
C ASP A 85 -18.15 -23.81 -23.18
N LYS A 86 -19.23 -23.43 -22.49
CA LYS A 86 -20.38 -24.30 -22.21
C LYS A 86 -21.46 -24.26 -23.28
N ALA A 87 -21.20 -23.58 -24.40
CA ALA A 87 -22.13 -23.40 -25.53
C ALA A 87 -23.48 -22.80 -25.11
N ILE A 88 -23.50 -21.97 -24.07
CA ILE A 88 -24.70 -21.27 -23.61
C ILE A 88 -24.81 -19.95 -24.38
N VAL A 89 -25.88 -19.81 -25.16
CA VAL A 89 -26.09 -18.62 -25.99
C VAL A 89 -26.72 -17.51 -25.14
N VAL A 90 -25.96 -16.46 -24.90
CA VAL A 90 -26.41 -15.23 -24.22
C VAL A 90 -26.44 -14.06 -25.19
N GLU A 91 -27.33 -13.10 -24.96
CA GLU A 91 -27.38 -11.84 -25.73
C GLU A 91 -26.18 -10.95 -25.41
N GLY A 92 -25.69 -11.00 -24.16
CA GLY A 92 -24.42 -10.40 -23.79
C GLY A 92 -24.18 -10.32 -22.29
N VAL A 93 -22.91 -10.10 -21.94
CA VAL A 93 -22.44 -9.88 -20.57
C VAL A 93 -21.88 -8.47 -20.47
N ARG A 94 -22.55 -7.61 -19.69
CA ARG A 94 -22.18 -6.20 -19.52
C ARG A 94 -21.94 -5.87 -18.05
N ARG A 95 -21.04 -4.93 -17.78
CA ARG A 95 -20.92 -4.31 -16.46
C ARG A 95 -21.96 -3.21 -16.33
N GLU A 96 -22.63 -3.14 -15.18
CA GLU A 96 -23.54 -2.05 -14.83
C GLU A 96 -23.05 -1.41 -13.52
N GLY A 97 -22.77 -0.10 -13.55
CA GLY A 97 -22.10 0.57 -12.42
C GLY A 97 -20.72 -0.02 -12.12
N SER A 98 -20.18 0.19 -10.92
CA SER A 98 -18.80 -0.20 -10.58
C SER A 98 -18.64 -1.65 -10.10
N LYS A 99 -19.73 -2.30 -9.69
CA LYS A 99 -19.70 -3.59 -8.95
C LYS A 99 -20.61 -4.66 -9.51
N MET A 100 -21.44 -4.36 -10.51
CA MET A 100 -22.44 -5.29 -11.01
C MET A 100 -22.13 -5.79 -12.42
N ILE A 101 -22.45 -7.06 -12.65
CA ILE A 101 -22.42 -7.72 -13.95
C ILE A 101 -23.86 -8.12 -14.27
N VAL A 102 -24.28 -7.80 -15.48
CA VAL A 102 -25.59 -8.16 -16.02
C VAL A 102 -25.38 -9.14 -17.16
N VAL A 103 -26.01 -10.30 -17.04
CA VAL A 103 -26.08 -11.31 -18.09
C VAL A 103 -27.49 -11.30 -18.65
N THR A 104 -27.62 -10.98 -19.94
CA THR A 104 -28.90 -11.05 -20.65
C THR A 104 -28.98 -12.35 -21.44
N LEU A 105 -29.97 -13.17 -21.15
CA LEU A 105 -30.22 -14.46 -21.78
C LEU A 105 -31.07 -14.30 -23.06
N GLN A 106 -31.08 -15.30 -23.93
CA GLN A 106 -32.04 -15.32 -25.06
C GLN A 106 -33.35 -16.02 -24.69
N GLN A 107 -33.27 -17.04 -23.84
CA GLN A 107 -34.41 -17.85 -23.39
C GLN A 107 -34.38 -17.98 -21.88
N GLU A 108 -35.56 -17.92 -21.25
CA GLU A 108 -35.71 -18.02 -19.79
C GLU A 108 -35.37 -19.43 -19.27
N THR A 109 -35.49 -20.46 -20.12
CA THR A 109 -35.19 -21.87 -19.80
C THR A 109 -33.73 -22.15 -19.44
N ASP A 110 -32.79 -21.30 -19.88
CA ASP A 110 -31.37 -21.46 -19.55
C ASP A 110 -30.96 -20.70 -18.29
N GLY A 111 -31.87 -19.90 -17.69
CA GLY A 111 -31.57 -19.08 -16.52
C GLY A 111 -31.12 -19.88 -15.31
N GLU A 112 -31.74 -21.03 -15.04
CA GLU A 112 -31.36 -21.87 -13.90
C GLU A 112 -29.98 -22.52 -14.10
N LYS A 113 -29.68 -22.99 -15.32
CA LYS A 113 -28.37 -23.58 -15.65
C LYS A 113 -27.24 -22.56 -15.53
N VAL A 114 -27.46 -21.36 -16.09
CA VAL A 114 -26.52 -20.24 -16.01
C VAL A 114 -26.29 -19.85 -14.55
N ARG A 115 -27.37 -19.77 -13.76
CA ARG A 115 -27.28 -19.42 -12.36
C ARG A 115 -26.42 -20.42 -11.58
N THR A 116 -26.72 -21.71 -11.67
CA THR A 116 -25.94 -22.75 -10.99
C THR A 116 -24.46 -22.70 -11.38
N LEU A 117 -24.19 -22.54 -12.67
CA LEU A 117 -22.83 -22.46 -13.18
C LEU A 117 -22.07 -21.23 -12.67
N LEU A 118 -22.71 -20.06 -12.66
CA LEU A 118 -22.08 -18.83 -12.19
C LEU A 118 -21.92 -18.80 -10.67
N ASP A 119 -22.89 -19.33 -9.92
CA ASP A 119 -22.81 -19.42 -8.46
C ASP A 119 -21.68 -20.37 -8.01
N GLU A 120 -21.43 -21.44 -8.77
CA GLU A 120 -20.33 -22.38 -8.53
C GLU A 120 -18.98 -21.79 -8.95
N ALA A 121 -18.90 -21.16 -10.12
CA ALA A 121 -17.64 -20.64 -10.67
C ALA A 121 -17.20 -19.31 -10.02
N PHE A 122 -18.14 -18.47 -9.59
CA PHE A 122 -17.90 -17.11 -9.10
C PHE A 122 -18.59 -16.85 -7.75
N PRO A 123 -18.19 -17.54 -6.66
CA PRO A 123 -18.80 -17.40 -5.34
C PRO A 123 -18.61 -16.01 -4.71
N ASN A 124 -17.73 -15.20 -5.28
CA ASN A 124 -17.48 -13.81 -4.87
C ASN A 124 -18.54 -12.82 -5.37
N PHE A 125 -19.45 -13.24 -6.25
CA PHE A 125 -20.65 -12.48 -6.61
C PHE A 125 -21.87 -12.97 -5.82
N ALA A 126 -22.89 -12.12 -5.75
CA ALA A 126 -24.21 -12.43 -5.23
C ALA A 126 -25.26 -12.06 -6.28
N SER A 127 -26.16 -13.00 -6.59
CA SER A 127 -27.28 -12.73 -7.49
C SER A 127 -28.30 -11.80 -6.80
N GLN A 128 -28.62 -10.66 -7.42
CA GLN A 128 -29.59 -9.69 -6.93
C GLN A 128 -30.99 -9.89 -7.51
N ASN A 129 -31.10 -10.41 -8.73
CA ASN A 129 -32.37 -10.71 -9.40
C ASN A 129 -32.35 -12.15 -9.94
N PRO A 130 -32.95 -13.11 -9.23
CA PRO A 130 -32.92 -14.52 -9.61
C PRO A 130 -33.95 -14.92 -10.66
N THR A 131 -34.77 -13.98 -11.16
CA THR A 131 -35.94 -14.28 -12.00
C THR A 131 -35.93 -13.46 -13.28
N GLY A 132 -36.23 -14.12 -14.41
CA GLY A 132 -36.33 -13.51 -15.74
C GLY A 132 -35.05 -13.62 -16.57
N THR A 133 -35.09 -12.99 -17.74
CA THR A 133 -34.04 -13.06 -18.77
C THR A 133 -32.80 -12.22 -18.44
N ARG A 134 -32.87 -11.35 -17.43
CA ARG A 134 -31.81 -10.42 -17.03
C ARG A 134 -31.28 -10.79 -15.65
N LEU A 135 -30.18 -11.55 -15.61
CA LEU A 135 -29.54 -11.96 -14.37
C LEU A 135 -28.55 -10.87 -13.94
N VAL A 136 -28.71 -10.39 -12.70
CA VAL A 136 -27.86 -9.33 -12.13
C VAL A 136 -27.04 -9.93 -11.00
N TYR A 137 -25.71 -9.80 -11.11
CA TYR A 137 -24.74 -10.25 -10.14
C TYR A 137 -23.97 -9.06 -9.59
N GLU A 138 -23.95 -8.89 -8.28
CA GLU A 138 -23.18 -7.85 -7.60
C GLU A 138 -21.97 -8.45 -6.88
N LEU A 139 -20.82 -7.81 -6.99
CA LEU A 139 -19.61 -8.19 -6.26
C LEU A 139 -19.84 -8.01 -4.76
N ARG A 140 -19.58 -9.05 -3.97
CA ARG A 140 -19.74 -8.99 -2.51
C ARG A 140 -18.86 -7.89 -1.91
N SER A 141 -19.35 -7.24 -0.86
CA SER A 141 -18.62 -6.16 -0.17
C SER A 141 -17.26 -6.61 0.37
N THR A 142 -17.16 -7.85 0.86
CA THR A 142 -15.90 -8.44 1.33
C THR A 142 -14.84 -8.52 0.22
N GLU A 143 -15.27 -8.85 -0.99
CA GLU A 143 -14.40 -8.94 -2.15
C GLU A 143 -14.01 -7.55 -2.66
N VAL A 144 -14.94 -6.58 -2.62
CA VAL A 144 -14.65 -5.17 -2.92
C VAL A 144 -13.52 -4.65 -2.01
N GLU A 145 -13.61 -4.86 -0.70
CA GLU A 145 -12.58 -4.45 0.26
C GLU A 145 -11.24 -5.16 0.02
N ARG A 146 -11.30 -6.45 -0.35
CA ARG A 146 -10.11 -7.23 -0.71
C ARG A 146 -9.40 -6.64 -1.94
N VAL A 147 -10.14 -6.29 -2.98
CA VAL A 147 -9.58 -5.67 -4.19
C VAL A 147 -8.98 -4.29 -3.87
N LYS A 148 -9.69 -3.46 -3.10
CA LYS A 148 -9.19 -2.14 -2.65
C LYS A 148 -7.88 -2.25 -1.89
N THR A 149 -7.82 -3.15 -0.89
CA THR A 149 -6.61 -3.40 -0.10
C THR A 149 -5.47 -3.93 -0.97
N SER A 150 -5.78 -4.86 -1.89
CA SER A 150 -4.79 -5.39 -2.82
C SER A 150 -4.22 -4.31 -3.74
N ALA A 151 -5.04 -3.37 -4.20
CA ALA A 151 -4.60 -2.27 -5.05
C ALA A 151 -3.61 -1.34 -4.32
N ILE A 152 -3.87 -1.02 -3.05
CA ILE A 152 -2.95 -0.24 -2.23
C ILE A 152 -1.62 -0.97 -2.03
N ASN A 153 -1.67 -2.24 -1.68
CA ASN A 153 -0.45 -3.03 -1.47
C ASN A 153 0.38 -3.14 -2.75
N GLN A 154 -0.28 -3.32 -3.89
CA GLN A 154 0.40 -3.35 -5.19
C GLN A 154 1.01 -1.99 -5.55
N ALA A 155 0.33 -0.88 -5.24
CA ALA A 155 0.87 0.46 -5.43
C ALA A 155 2.09 0.69 -4.54
N LEU A 156 2.04 0.29 -3.26
CA LEU A 156 3.16 0.37 -2.32
C LEU A 156 4.39 -0.38 -2.84
N GLU A 157 4.20 -1.62 -3.28
CA GLU A 157 5.27 -2.47 -3.83
C GLU A 157 5.83 -1.88 -5.13
N THR A 158 4.97 -1.35 -5.99
CA THR A 158 5.40 -0.68 -7.24
C THR A 158 6.25 0.54 -6.93
N LEU A 159 5.82 1.39 -5.99
CA LEU A 159 6.55 2.58 -5.58
C LEU A 159 7.91 2.22 -4.96
N ARG A 160 7.95 1.18 -4.12
CA ARG A 160 9.18 0.69 -3.50
C ARG A 160 10.19 0.25 -4.55
N ASN A 161 9.79 -0.62 -5.47
CA ASN A 161 10.66 -1.09 -6.55
C ASN A 161 11.14 0.07 -7.43
N ARG A 162 10.27 1.04 -7.75
CA ARG A 162 10.67 2.22 -8.53
C ARG A 162 11.67 3.10 -7.81
N ILE A 163 11.48 3.35 -6.52
CA ILE A 163 12.40 4.19 -5.73
C ILE A 163 13.75 3.47 -5.55
N ASP A 164 13.73 2.16 -5.33
CA ASP A 164 14.93 1.33 -5.25
C ASP A 164 15.71 1.35 -6.58
N GLU A 165 15.04 1.32 -7.74
CA GLU A 165 15.65 1.48 -9.07
C GLU A 165 16.40 2.82 -9.23
N PHE A 166 15.95 3.89 -8.55
CA PHE A 166 16.62 5.19 -8.55
C PHE A 166 17.78 5.29 -7.55
N GLY A 167 18.01 4.27 -6.72
CA GLY A 167 19.13 4.23 -5.77
C GLY A 167 18.99 5.22 -4.62
N VAL A 168 17.76 5.59 -4.24
CA VAL A 168 17.53 6.48 -3.10
C VAL A 168 17.86 5.76 -1.80
N ALA A 169 18.72 6.36 -0.97
CA ALA A 169 19.05 5.79 0.34
C ALA A 169 17.91 6.02 1.34
N GLU A 170 17.47 4.95 2.00
CA GLU A 170 16.55 5.00 3.15
C GLU A 170 15.19 5.71 2.89
N PRO A 171 14.44 5.37 1.82
CA PRO A 171 13.13 5.97 1.60
C PRO A 171 12.10 5.49 2.64
N LEU A 172 11.27 6.42 3.13
CA LEU A 172 10.11 6.08 3.97
C LEU A 172 8.85 6.05 3.11
N ILE A 173 8.31 4.85 2.88
CA ILE A 173 7.07 4.63 2.12
C ILE A 173 6.09 3.92 3.04
N GLN A 174 4.97 4.57 3.34
CA GLN A 174 3.99 4.04 4.28
C GLN A 174 2.56 4.37 3.84
N ARG A 175 1.62 3.48 4.18
CA ARG A 175 0.18 3.77 4.02
C ARG A 175 -0.22 4.87 4.98
N LEU A 176 -0.91 5.87 4.47
CA LEU A 176 -1.49 6.98 5.23
C LEU A 176 -3.02 6.88 5.12
N GLY A 177 -3.71 6.80 6.24
CA GLY A 177 -5.17 6.69 6.25
C GLY A 177 -5.68 5.43 5.52
N LEU A 178 -6.82 5.57 4.82
CA LEU A 178 -7.50 4.46 4.17
C LEU A 178 -6.91 4.14 2.79
N ASN A 179 -6.69 5.14 1.93
CA ASN A 179 -6.35 4.95 0.51
C ASN A 179 -5.13 5.75 0.05
N GLN A 180 -4.36 6.35 0.97
CA GLN A 180 -3.21 7.17 0.62
C GLN A 180 -1.88 6.50 0.96
N ILE A 181 -0.83 6.93 0.28
CA ILE A 181 0.55 6.48 0.49
C ILE A 181 1.40 7.73 0.66
N ALA A 182 2.04 7.83 1.82
CA ALA A 182 3.02 8.86 2.13
C ALA A 182 4.42 8.37 1.75
N ILE A 183 5.16 9.22 1.04
CA ILE A 183 6.52 8.98 0.59
C ILE A 183 7.39 10.11 1.13
N GLN A 184 8.55 9.76 1.70
CA GLN A 184 9.60 10.71 2.06
C GLN A 184 10.93 10.20 1.53
N LEU A 185 11.62 11.06 0.79
CA LEU A 185 12.93 10.80 0.20
C LEU A 185 13.91 11.85 0.73
N PRO A 186 15.02 11.46 1.40
CA PRO A 186 16.05 12.38 1.88
C PRO A 186 16.91 12.95 0.75
#